data_AF-A0A954XZU7-F1
#
_entry.id   AF-A0A954XZU7-F1
#
_cell.length_a   1.000
_cell.length_b   1.000
_cell.length_c   1.000
_cell.angle_alpha   90.00
_cell.angle_beta   90.00
_cell.angle_gamma   90.00
#
_symmetry.space_group_name_H-M   'P 1'
#
loop_
_entity.id
_entity.type
_entity.pdbx_description
1 polymer ?
#
loop_
_entity_poly.entity_id
_entity_poly.type
_entity_poly.pdbx_seq_one_letter_code
_entity_poly.pdbx_strand_id
1 'polypeptide(L)'
;MMLYLSHIGLRADASCVERFPNQFVPRFGWASSLVVEYYSQAVYEQRAIRADNWGLSVVCNDVAGWGPTMVSSLECRWPIDFSGFLNGESDADIRRFMLDTMHHAARWAADQNKWPTSVFEQAYQKVRERGLEFCGLTKVSYPSPDKRFTARIHCDYGIEWIHYSAVLCRYRSKKEIVKTPLGKMRPRVGGAADDVAGGRWEHGKKFVLGSGWHHDWIADFSEYMD
;
A
#
# COMPACT_ATOMS: atom_id res chain seq x y z
N MET A 1 -26.78 3.99 -10.18
CA MET A 1 -25.41 3.75 -10.66
C MET A 1 -24.94 2.44 -10.04
N MET A 2 -24.45 1.50 -10.84
CA MET A 2 -24.00 0.19 -10.32
C MET A 2 -22.56 0.32 -9.83
N LEU A 3 -22.31 0.01 -8.55
CA LEU A 3 -20.99 0.08 -7.94
C LEU A 3 -20.41 -1.34 -7.77
N TYR A 4 -19.11 -1.46 -8.02
CA TYR A 4 -18.35 -2.67 -7.77
C TYR A 4 -17.53 -2.50 -6.50
N LEU A 5 -17.38 -3.57 -5.73
CA LEU A 5 -16.49 -3.59 -4.59
C LEU A 5 -15.06 -3.30 -5.09
N SER A 6 -14.51 -2.18 -4.65
CA SER A 6 -13.22 -1.67 -5.12
C SER A 6 -12.18 -1.52 -4.01
N HIS A 7 -12.61 -1.45 -2.76
CA HIS A 7 -11.74 -1.24 -1.61
C HIS A 7 -12.07 -2.20 -0.48
N ILE A 8 -11.04 -2.76 0.14
CA ILE A 8 -11.16 -3.60 1.32
C ILE A 8 -10.15 -3.07 2.33
N GLY A 9 -10.64 -2.34 3.32
CA GLY A 9 -9.82 -1.74 4.37
C GLY A 9 -9.63 -2.70 5.54
N LEU A 10 -8.46 -2.65 6.16
CA LEU A 10 -8.15 -3.34 7.40
C LEU A 10 -7.64 -2.32 8.42
N ARG A 11 -8.36 -2.16 9.54
CA ARG A 11 -8.00 -1.22 10.61
C ARG A 11 -8.15 -1.86 11.98
N ALA A 12 -7.30 -1.46 12.92
CA ALA A 12 -7.51 -1.75 14.33
C ALA A 12 -8.60 -0.82 14.89
N ASP A 13 -9.41 -1.34 15.79
CA ASP A 13 -10.42 -0.57 16.50
C ASP A 13 -9.80 0.51 17.40
N ALA A 14 -10.53 1.61 17.63
CA ALA A 14 -10.05 2.72 18.45
C ALA A 14 -9.77 2.32 19.91
N SER A 15 -10.53 1.36 20.47
CA SER A 15 -10.30 0.86 21.84
C SER A 15 -8.96 0.13 22.01
N CYS A 16 -8.29 -0.24 20.91
CA CYS A 16 -6.92 -0.78 20.97
C CYS A 16 -5.90 0.28 21.42
N VAL A 17 -6.15 1.58 21.23
CA VAL A 17 -5.22 2.65 21.63
C VAL A 17 -4.96 2.65 23.13
N GLU A 18 -5.97 2.36 23.94
CA GLU A 18 -5.85 2.34 25.40
C GLU A 18 -5.11 1.10 25.91
N ARG A 19 -5.16 -0.01 25.16
CA ARG A 19 -4.60 -1.31 25.56
C ARG A 19 -3.20 -1.55 25.00
N PHE A 20 -2.88 -0.96 23.85
CA PHE A 20 -1.59 -1.10 23.19
C PHE A 20 -0.88 0.26 23.08
N PRO A 21 0.29 0.43 23.74
CA PRO A 21 1.03 1.69 23.69
C PRO A 21 1.70 1.91 22.32
N ASN A 22 2.45 3.02 22.20
CA ASN A 22 3.39 3.28 21.10
C ASN A 22 2.76 3.37 19.70
N GLN A 23 1.69 4.14 19.58
CA GLN A 23 1.01 4.40 18.30
C GLN A 23 0.59 3.11 17.59
N PHE A 24 0.13 2.11 18.34
CA PHE A 24 -0.29 0.81 17.81
C PHE A 24 -1.25 0.94 16.63
N VAL A 25 -2.35 1.70 16.78
CA VAL A 25 -3.37 1.85 15.74
C VAL A 25 -2.79 2.48 14.46
N PRO A 26 -2.05 3.60 14.51
CA PRO A 26 -1.33 4.12 13.35
C PRO A 26 -0.37 3.10 12.72
N ARG A 27 0.45 2.40 13.51
CA ARG A 27 1.42 1.41 13.01
C ARG A 27 0.74 0.23 12.33
N PHE A 28 -0.37 -0.24 12.88
CA PHE A 28 -1.19 -1.28 12.27
C PHE A 28 -1.74 -0.81 10.91
N GLY A 29 -2.19 0.45 10.83
CA GLY A 29 -2.62 1.06 9.57
C GLY A 29 -1.50 1.21 8.53
N TRP A 30 -0.29 1.59 8.95
CA TRP A 30 0.88 1.64 8.05
C TRP A 30 1.21 0.25 7.52
N ALA A 31 1.25 -0.74 8.40
CA ALA A 31 1.53 -2.14 8.08
C ALA A 31 0.50 -2.75 7.11
N SER A 32 -0.78 -2.39 7.24
CA SER A 32 -1.85 -2.92 6.39
C SER A 32 -1.95 -2.20 5.04
N SER A 33 -1.48 -0.96 4.93
CA SER A 33 -1.72 -0.07 3.78
C SER A 33 -1.45 -0.71 2.41
N LEU A 34 -0.29 -1.34 2.26
CA LEU A 34 0.16 -1.93 1.01
C LEU A 34 -0.57 -3.23 0.68
N VAL A 35 -0.83 -4.02 1.71
CA VAL A 35 -1.62 -5.25 1.62
C VAL A 35 -3.05 -4.91 1.17
N VAL A 36 -3.64 -3.89 1.79
CA VAL A 36 -4.94 -3.33 1.42
C VAL A 36 -4.93 -2.88 -0.04
N GLU A 37 -3.92 -2.13 -0.49
CA GLU A 37 -3.84 -1.61 -1.85
C GLU A 37 -3.86 -2.72 -2.90
N TYR A 38 -2.99 -3.74 -2.77
CA TYR A 38 -2.93 -4.81 -3.76
C TYR A 38 -4.10 -5.77 -3.71
N TYR A 39 -4.56 -6.12 -2.51
CA TYR A 39 -5.69 -7.03 -2.39
C TYR A 39 -6.98 -6.38 -2.90
N SER A 40 -7.21 -5.11 -2.55
CA SER A 40 -8.32 -4.33 -3.08
C SER A 40 -8.26 -4.24 -4.60
N GLN A 41 -7.08 -3.94 -5.16
CA GLN A 41 -6.88 -3.90 -6.61
C GLN A 41 -7.19 -5.27 -7.25
N ALA A 42 -6.69 -6.37 -6.67
CA ALA A 42 -6.90 -7.72 -7.20
C ALA A 42 -8.37 -8.17 -7.15
N VAL A 43 -9.12 -7.75 -6.12
CA VAL A 43 -10.58 -7.96 -6.06
C VAL A 43 -11.28 -7.09 -7.11
N TYR A 44 -10.94 -5.80 -7.18
CA TYR A 44 -11.58 -4.85 -8.07
C TYR A 44 -11.41 -5.20 -9.56
N GLU A 45 -10.21 -5.64 -9.96
CA GLU A 45 -9.89 -6.01 -11.34
C GLU A 45 -10.82 -7.10 -11.90
N GLN A 46 -11.41 -7.93 -11.04
CA GLN A 46 -12.34 -8.99 -11.44
C GLN A 46 -13.75 -8.47 -11.72
N ARG A 47 -14.13 -7.29 -11.19
CA ARG A 47 -15.45 -6.64 -11.38
C ARG A 47 -16.65 -7.59 -11.19
N ALA A 48 -16.52 -8.53 -10.26
CA ALA A 48 -17.46 -9.63 -10.06
C ALA A 48 -18.42 -9.40 -8.88
N ILE A 49 -18.09 -8.49 -7.98
CA ILE A 49 -18.89 -8.20 -6.78
C ILE A 49 -19.58 -6.86 -6.94
N ARG A 50 -20.90 -6.89 -7.06
CA ARG A 50 -21.73 -5.69 -6.96
C ARG A 50 -21.96 -5.38 -5.49
N ALA A 51 -21.79 -4.12 -5.11
CA ALA A 51 -21.97 -3.67 -3.75
C ALA A 51 -22.75 -2.36 -3.74
N ASP A 52 -23.46 -2.10 -2.64
CA ASP A 52 -24.21 -0.85 -2.46
C ASP A 52 -23.29 0.36 -2.31
N ASN A 53 -21.99 0.13 -2.09
CA ASN A 53 -20.97 1.15 -1.95
C ASN A 53 -19.60 0.63 -2.42
N TRP A 54 -18.59 1.50 -2.39
CA TRP A 54 -17.29 1.25 -2.98
C TRP A 54 -16.39 0.29 -2.18
N GLY A 55 -16.66 0.00 -0.89
CA GLY A 55 -15.72 -0.77 -0.07
C GLY A 55 -16.27 -1.56 1.12
N LEU A 56 -15.46 -2.52 1.58
CA LEU A 56 -15.62 -3.30 2.82
C LEU A 56 -14.61 -2.78 3.86
N SER A 57 -15.09 -2.40 5.04
CA SER A 57 -14.28 -1.99 6.18
C SER A 57 -14.18 -3.13 7.18
N VAL A 58 -12.98 -3.69 7.36
CA VAL A 58 -12.69 -4.70 8.38
C VAL A 58 -12.11 -4.00 9.62
N VAL A 59 -12.82 -4.11 10.74
CA VAL A 59 -12.44 -3.53 12.03
C VAL A 59 -11.99 -4.63 12.98
N CYS A 60 -10.72 -4.61 13.34
CA CYS A 60 -10.06 -5.66 14.10
C CYS A 60 -9.92 -5.34 15.58
N ASN A 61 -10.12 -6.35 16.42
CA ASN A 61 -9.88 -6.27 17.86
C ASN A 61 -9.66 -7.66 18.48
N ASP A 62 -9.02 -7.71 19.64
CA ASP A 62 -8.62 -8.90 20.40
C ASP A 62 -9.38 -9.09 21.73
N VAL A 63 -10.36 -8.23 22.07
CA VAL A 63 -11.13 -8.37 23.32
C VAL A 63 -11.93 -9.68 23.32
N ALA A 64 -11.86 -10.39 24.45
CA ALA A 64 -12.62 -11.62 24.66
C ALA A 64 -14.13 -11.39 24.45
N GLY A 65 -14.77 -12.30 23.69
CA GLY A 65 -16.19 -12.19 23.34
C GLY A 65 -16.47 -11.32 22.11
N TRP A 66 -15.45 -10.69 21.52
CA TRP A 66 -15.57 -10.08 20.20
C TRP A 66 -15.63 -11.20 19.16
N GLY A 67 -16.80 -11.46 18.60
CA GLY A 67 -16.99 -12.44 17.53
C GLY A 67 -17.02 -11.79 16.14
N PRO A 68 -16.80 -12.57 15.06
CA PRO A 68 -16.98 -12.04 13.72
C PRO A 68 -18.44 -11.61 13.54
N THR A 69 -18.66 -10.33 13.21
CA THR A 69 -20.00 -9.73 13.16
C THR A 69 -20.11 -8.73 12.02
N MET A 70 -21.18 -8.77 11.24
CA MET A 70 -21.48 -7.71 10.27
C MET A 70 -22.14 -6.56 11.03
N VAL A 71 -21.54 -5.37 10.95
CA VAL A 71 -22.14 -4.13 11.47
C VAL A 71 -23.07 -3.51 10.42
N SER A 72 -22.70 -3.66 9.15
CA SER A 72 -23.52 -3.35 7.97
C SER A 72 -23.12 -4.29 6.83
N SER A 73 -23.71 -4.18 5.64
CA SER A 73 -23.24 -4.92 4.46
C SER A 73 -21.79 -4.58 4.05
N LEU A 74 -21.22 -3.51 4.61
CA LEU A 74 -19.95 -2.91 4.20
C LEU A 74 -18.96 -2.75 5.35
N GLU A 75 -19.34 -3.13 6.57
CA GLU A 75 -18.45 -3.11 7.71
C GLU A 75 -18.58 -4.43 8.48
N CYS A 76 -17.46 -5.10 8.67
CA CYS A 76 -17.38 -6.26 9.54
C CYS A 76 -16.41 -6.01 10.69
N ARG A 77 -16.81 -6.51 11.84
CA ARG A 77 -15.99 -6.67 13.04
C ARG A 77 -15.31 -8.02 12.96
N TRP A 78 -14.00 -8.04 13.17
CA TRP A 78 -13.19 -9.24 13.04
C TRP A 78 -12.32 -9.47 14.28
N PRO A 79 -12.48 -10.61 14.98
CA PRO A 79 -11.57 -10.95 16.05
C PRO A 79 -10.21 -11.31 15.50
N ILE A 80 -9.17 -10.82 16.16
CA ILE A 80 -7.79 -11.11 15.81
C ILE A 80 -6.95 -11.25 17.08
N ASP A 81 -6.00 -12.17 17.08
CA ASP A 81 -4.91 -12.13 18.04
C ASP A 81 -3.78 -11.24 17.48
N PHE A 82 -3.55 -10.09 18.12
CA PHE A 82 -2.51 -9.17 17.70
C PHE A 82 -1.09 -9.68 18.01
N SER A 83 -0.92 -10.80 18.71
CA SER A 83 0.41 -11.38 18.99
C SER A 83 1.23 -11.61 17.72
N GLY A 84 0.60 -12.03 16.61
CA GLY A 84 1.29 -12.21 15.32
C GLY A 84 1.80 -10.90 14.71
N PHE A 85 1.15 -9.77 14.99
CA PHE A 85 1.62 -8.45 14.60
C PHE A 85 2.70 -7.92 15.56
N LEU A 86 2.49 -8.09 16.87
CA LEU A 86 3.38 -7.56 17.91
C LEU A 86 4.71 -8.32 17.99
N ASN A 87 4.68 -9.62 17.75
CA ASN A 87 5.83 -10.53 17.84
C ASN A 87 6.40 -10.88 16.46
N GLY A 88 5.92 -10.25 15.38
CA GLY A 88 6.43 -10.51 14.03
C GLY A 88 7.93 -10.24 13.95
N GLU A 89 8.70 -11.25 13.58
CA GLU A 89 10.17 -11.18 13.54
C GLU A 89 10.68 -10.43 12.30
N SER A 90 9.88 -10.37 11.23
CA SER A 90 10.23 -9.71 9.97
C SER A 90 9.05 -8.95 9.35
N ASP A 91 9.37 -7.97 8.49
CA ASP A 91 8.39 -7.25 7.65
C ASP A 91 7.54 -8.22 6.81
N ALA A 92 8.12 -9.33 6.35
CA ALA A 92 7.42 -10.33 5.57
C ALA A 92 6.37 -11.08 6.40
N ASP A 93 6.70 -11.43 7.66
CA ASP A 93 5.77 -12.09 8.57
C ASP A 93 4.59 -11.19 8.91
N ILE A 94 4.86 -9.90 9.17
CA ILE A 94 3.82 -8.91 9.44
C ILE A 94 2.91 -8.75 8.22
N ARG A 95 3.46 -8.67 7.00
CA ARG A 95 2.65 -8.59 5.77
C ARG A 95 1.78 -9.82 5.55
N ARG A 96 2.35 -11.01 5.80
CA ARG A 96 1.60 -12.27 5.72
C ARG A 96 0.44 -12.26 6.71
N PHE A 97 0.71 -11.89 7.96
CA PHE A 97 -0.31 -11.75 9.00
C PHE A 97 -1.45 -10.78 8.58
N MET A 98 -1.10 -9.61 8.04
CA MET A 98 -2.08 -8.63 7.56
C MET A 98 -2.92 -9.18 6.40
N LEU A 99 -2.28 -9.86 5.45
CA LEU A 99 -2.96 -10.43 4.29
C LEU A 99 -3.91 -11.56 4.70
N ASP A 100 -3.44 -12.48 5.54
CA ASP A 100 -4.23 -13.61 6.03
C ASP A 100 -5.46 -13.10 6.79
N THR A 101 -5.25 -12.14 7.70
CA THR A 101 -6.33 -11.49 8.46
C THR A 101 -7.38 -10.88 7.53
N MET A 102 -6.94 -10.02 6.60
CA MET A 102 -7.85 -9.35 5.68
C MET A 102 -8.57 -10.36 4.77
N HIS A 103 -7.88 -11.40 4.31
CA HIS A 103 -8.47 -12.43 3.47
C HIS A 103 -9.56 -13.22 4.22
N HIS A 104 -9.27 -13.69 5.43
CA HIS A 104 -10.23 -14.43 6.24
C HIS A 104 -11.45 -13.58 6.58
N ALA A 105 -11.25 -12.33 6.99
CA ALA A 105 -12.33 -11.40 7.28
C ALA A 105 -13.19 -11.10 6.04
N ALA A 106 -12.55 -10.87 4.89
CA ALA A 106 -13.24 -10.57 3.64
C ALA A 106 -14.02 -11.78 3.11
N ARG A 107 -13.47 -13.00 3.22
CA ARG A 107 -14.18 -14.24 2.88
C ARG A 107 -15.40 -14.45 3.75
N TRP A 108 -15.24 -14.29 5.06
CA TRP A 108 -16.37 -14.43 5.97
C TRP A 108 -17.46 -13.40 5.67
N ALA A 109 -17.09 -12.13 5.45
CA ALA A 109 -18.04 -11.09 5.05
C ALA A 109 -18.70 -11.41 3.70
N ALA A 110 -17.98 -12.02 2.76
CA ALA A 110 -18.51 -12.46 1.49
C ALA A 110 -19.60 -13.53 1.68
N ASP A 111 -19.38 -14.51 2.57
CA ASP A 111 -20.40 -15.51 2.90
C ASP A 111 -21.66 -14.86 3.50
N GLN A 112 -21.49 -13.90 4.42
CA GLN A 112 -22.62 -13.18 5.01
C GLN A 112 -23.42 -12.37 3.98
N ASN A 113 -22.72 -11.72 3.05
CA ASN A 113 -23.31 -10.91 1.99
C ASN A 113 -23.70 -11.72 0.73
N LYS A 114 -23.47 -13.04 0.71
CA LYS A 114 -23.64 -13.92 -0.46
C LYS A 114 -22.87 -13.46 -1.70
N TRP A 115 -21.69 -12.87 -1.49
CA TRP A 115 -20.76 -12.54 -2.55
C TRP A 115 -19.97 -13.78 -3.00
N PRO A 116 -19.51 -13.84 -4.26
CA PRO A 116 -18.67 -14.92 -4.73
C PRO A 116 -17.33 -14.96 -3.98
N THR A 117 -17.14 -15.96 -3.13
CA THR A 117 -15.91 -16.15 -2.33
C THR A 117 -14.67 -16.41 -3.19
N SER A 118 -14.85 -17.01 -4.37
CA SER A 118 -13.76 -17.28 -5.33
C SER A 118 -13.00 -16.01 -5.73
N VAL A 119 -13.66 -14.84 -5.71
CA VAL A 119 -13.02 -13.55 -6.03
C VAL A 119 -11.93 -13.22 -5.02
N PHE A 120 -12.21 -13.44 -3.74
CA PHE A 120 -11.29 -13.20 -2.64
C PHE A 120 -10.18 -14.24 -2.60
N GLU A 121 -10.47 -15.51 -2.93
CA GLU A 121 -9.48 -16.57 -3.05
C GLU A 121 -8.46 -16.28 -4.16
N GLN A 122 -8.95 -15.90 -5.35
CA GLN A 122 -8.09 -15.54 -6.47
C GLN A 122 -7.24 -14.30 -6.16
N ALA A 123 -7.83 -13.29 -5.50
CA ALA A 123 -7.09 -12.11 -5.06
C ALA A 123 -5.98 -12.47 -4.07
N TYR A 124 -6.27 -13.34 -3.10
CA TYR A 124 -5.28 -13.80 -2.12
C TYR A 124 -4.11 -14.53 -2.78
N GLN A 125 -4.39 -15.48 -3.68
CA GLN A 125 -3.33 -16.21 -4.39
C GLN A 125 -2.50 -15.25 -5.25
N LYS A 126 -3.13 -14.34 -5.99
CA LYS A 126 -2.44 -13.35 -6.81
C LYS A 126 -1.50 -12.46 -5.99
N VAL A 127 -1.91 -12.06 -4.78
CA VAL A 127 -1.06 -11.24 -3.89
C VAL A 127 0.07 -12.08 -3.29
N ARG A 128 -0.18 -13.34 -2.94
CA ARG A 128 0.85 -14.27 -2.44
C ARG A 128 1.91 -14.61 -3.49
N GLU A 129 1.51 -14.87 -4.73
CA GLU A 129 2.41 -15.18 -5.85
C GLU A 129 3.37 -14.02 -6.17
N ARG A 130 2.99 -12.78 -5.83
CA ARG A 130 3.88 -11.62 -5.91
C ARG A 130 4.94 -11.57 -4.81
N GLY A 131 4.90 -12.48 -3.84
CA GLY A 131 5.91 -12.62 -2.78
C GLY A 131 5.79 -11.67 -1.60
N LEU A 132 4.79 -10.78 -1.56
CA LEU A 132 4.66 -9.73 -0.53
C LEU A 132 5.89 -8.80 -0.41
N GLU A 133 6.76 -8.84 -1.41
CA GLU A 133 7.89 -7.94 -1.60
C GLU A 133 7.47 -6.79 -2.49
N PHE A 134 7.82 -5.59 -2.09
CA PHE A 134 7.24 -4.40 -2.70
C PHE A 134 8.29 -3.33 -2.90
N CYS A 135 9.13 -3.60 -3.88
CA CYS A 135 10.18 -2.70 -4.34
C CYS A 135 10.05 -2.55 -5.85
N GLY A 136 10.05 -1.32 -6.36
CA GLY A 136 9.97 -1.14 -7.80
C GLY A 136 9.88 0.29 -8.27
N LEU A 137 9.99 0.45 -9.59
CA LEU A 137 9.83 1.73 -10.24
C LEU A 137 8.35 2.07 -10.38
N THR A 138 7.98 3.29 -10.01
CA THR A 138 6.65 3.82 -10.29
C THR A 138 6.43 3.93 -11.80
N LYS A 139 5.15 4.04 -12.17
CA LYS A 139 4.74 4.23 -13.58
C LYS A 139 5.07 5.62 -14.10
N VAL A 140 5.23 6.60 -13.20
CA VAL A 140 5.50 7.99 -13.56
C VAL A 140 6.96 8.14 -14.00
N SER A 141 7.19 8.98 -15.00
CA SER A 141 8.51 9.23 -15.57
C SER A 141 8.66 10.71 -15.88
N TYR A 142 9.83 11.27 -15.63
CA TYR A 142 10.13 12.69 -15.81
C TYR A 142 11.27 12.82 -16.82
N PRO A 143 10.97 13.02 -18.12
CA PRO A 143 12.00 13.28 -19.12
C PRO A 143 12.81 14.52 -18.77
N SER A 144 14.12 14.47 -18.94
CA SER A 144 14.97 15.67 -18.83
C SER A 144 14.59 16.70 -19.92
N PRO A 145 14.90 18.00 -19.73
CA PRO A 145 14.54 19.04 -20.71
C PRO A 145 15.07 18.78 -22.13
N ASP A 146 16.28 18.20 -22.22
CA ASP A 146 16.93 17.82 -23.48
C ASP A 146 16.48 16.45 -24.03
N LYS A 147 15.62 15.72 -23.29
CA LYS A 147 15.16 14.36 -23.60
C LYS A 147 16.29 13.37 -23.87
N ARG A 148 17.50 13.58 -23.30
CA ARG A 148 18.57 12.56 -23.29
C ARG A 148 18.34 11.54 -22.18
N PHE A 149 17.71 11.97 -21.09
CA PHE A 149 17.53 11.18 -19.87
C PHE A 149 16.07 11.19 -19.39
N THR A 150 15.80 10.35 -18.40
CA THR A 150 14.52 10.30 -17.71
C THR A 150 14.76 9.92 -16.27
N ALA A 151 14.23 10.72 -15.34
CA ALA A 151 14.16 10.34 -13.94
C ALA A 151 12.91 9.48 -13.73
N ARG A 152 13.03 8.46 -12.89
CA ARG A 152 11.93 7.62 -12.42
C ARG A 152 12.06 7.46 -10.92
N ILE A 153 10.97 7.19 -10.22
CA ILE A 153 11.03 6.98 -8.77
C ILE A 153 11.04 5.48 -8.51
N HIS A 154 12.02 5.03 -7.75
CA HIS A 154 12.00 3.71 -7.13
C HIS A 154 11.43 3.85 -5.72
N CYS A 155 10.43 3.04 -5.39
CA CYS A 155 9.87 2.92 -4.06
C CYS A 155 10.29 1.58 -3.46
N ASP A 156 10.73 1.61 -2.22
CA ASP A 156 10.99 0.44 -1.40
C ASP A 156 10.10 0.50 -0.16
N TYR A 157 9.07 -0.34 -0.14
CA TYR A 157 8.10 -0.36 0.95
C TYR A 157 8.62 -1.22 2.10
N GLY A 158 8.72 -0.59 3.27
CA GLY A 158 8.73 -1.22 4.58
C GLY A 158 7.36 -1.15 5.26
N ILE A 159 7.22 -1.84 6.40
CA ILE A 159 6.03 -1.75 7.26
C ILE A 159 5.83 -0.33 7.81
N GLU A 160 6.93 0.33 8.15
CA GLU A 160 6.89 1.60 8.87
C GLU A 160 7.19 2.81 7.96
N TRP A 161 7.93 2.58 6.87
CA TRP A 161 8.44 3.61 5.97
C TRP A 161 8.43 3.13 4.52
N ILE A 162 8.07 4.01 3.60
CA ILE A 162 8.37 3.87 2.17
C ILE A 162 9.62 4.70 1.90
N HIS A 163 10.69 4.07 1.40
CA HIS A 163 11.89 4.77 0.97
C HIS A 163 11.82 5.09 -0.52
N TYR A 164 12.10 6.34 -0.87
CA TYR A 164 12.11 6.84 -2.23
C TYR A 164 13.53 7.05 -2.72
N SER A 165 13.78 6.69 -3.98
CA SER A 165 15.03 7.01 -4.68
C SER A 165 14.73 7.49 -6.09
N ALA A 166 15.47 8.48 -6.56
CA ALA A 166 15.44 8.89 -7.95
C ALA A 166 16.37 8.00 -8.76
N VAL A 167 15.86 7.42 -9.84
CA VAL A 167 16.61 6.56 -10.76
C VAL A 167 16.76 7.29 -12.07
N LEU A 168 18.00 7.55 -12.46
CA LEU A 168 18.34 8.11 -13.76
C LEU A 168 18.40 6.98 -14.78
N CYS A 169 17.65 7.12 -15.87
CA CYS A 169 17.69 6.23 -17.03
C CYS A 169 18.00 7.05 -18.29
N ARG A 170 18.47 6.37 -19.35
CA ARG A 170 18.43 6.97 -20.70
C ARG A 170 16.98 7.20 -21.13
N TYR A 171 16.73 8.24 -21.92
CA TYR A 171 15.38 8.54 -22.42
C TYR A 171 14.77 7.32 -23.13
N ARG A 172 13.51 7.00 -22.79
CA ARG A 172 12.76 5.82 -23.24
C ARG A 172 13.39 4.46 -22.90
N SER A 173 14.51 4.42 -22.19
CA SER A 173 15.11 3.20 -21.67
C SER A 173 14.67 2.94 -20.24
N LYS A 174 14.53 1.66 -19.88
CA LYS A 174 14.37 1.23 -18.49
C LYS A 174 15.70 0.91 -17.82
N LYS A 175 16.82 0.98 -18.54
CA LYS A 175 18.15 0.68 -18.01
C LYS A 175 18.59 1.82 -17.08
N GLU A 176 18.75 1.46 -15.81
CA GLU A 176 19.28 2.31 -14.75
C GLU A 176 20.74 2.69 -15.06
N ILE A 177 21.04 3.99 -14.92
CA ILE A 177 22.39 4.56 -14.95
C ILE A 177 22.89 4.72 -13.51
N VAL A 178 22.09 5.38 -12.68
CA VAL A 178 22.36 5.61 -11.26
C VAL A 178 21.05 5.70 -10.48
N LYS A 179 21.10 5.34 -9.20
CA LYS A 179 20.03 5.51 -8.22
C LYS A 179 20.52 6.36 -7.06
N THR A 180 19.84 7.47 -6.82
CA THR A 180 20.16 8.42 -5.76
C THR A 180 19.05 8.40 -4.70
N PRO A 181 19.38 8.15 -3.41
CA PRO A 181 18.40 8.23 -2.33
C PRO A 181 17.75 9.61 -2.26
N LEU A 182 16.44 9.65 -1.99
CA LEU A 182 15.70 10.90 -1.76
C LEU A 182 15.35 11.02 -0.27
N GLY A 183 14.23 10.41 0.13
CA GLY A 183 13.70 10.47 1.48
C GLY A 183 12.72 9.34 1.75
N LYS A 184 11.95 9.45 2.83
CA LYS A 184 10.99 8.42 3.22
C LYS A 184 9.70 9.01 3.78
N MET A 185 8.59 8.29 3.59
CA MET A 185 7.26 8.67 4.08
C MET A 185 6.59 7.53 4.82
N ARG A 186 5.60 7.87 5.66
CA ARG A 186 4.73 6.87 6.27
C ARG A 186 3.86 6.21 5.19
N PRO A 187 3.75 4.87 5.17
CA PRO A 187 2.86 4.17 4.26
C PRO A 187 1.40 4.60 4.45
N ARG A 188 0.71 4.85 3.34
CA ARG A 188 -0.72 5.14 3.28
C ARG A 188 -1.28 4.57 1.98
N VAL A 189 -2.51 4.04 2.02
CA VAL A 189 -3.17 3.44 0.85
C VAL A 189 -3.24 4.48 -0.27
N GLY A 190 -2.69 4.16 -1.45
CA GLY A 190 -2.65 5.07 -2.60
C GLY A 190 -1.66 6.23 -2.48
N GLY A 191 -0.94 6.35 -1.37
CA GLY A 191 -0.09 7.51 -1.08
C GLY A 191 1.13 7.66 -1.98
N ALA A 192 1.68 6.55 -2.48
CA ALA A 192 2.87 6.64 -3.32
C ALA A 192 2.60 7.34 -4.65
N ALA A 193 1.38 7.27 -5.18
CA ALA A 193 1.02 8.04 -6.37
C ALA A 193 1.06 9.55 -6.10
N ASP A 194 0.53 9.97 -4.95
CA ASP A 194 0.54 11.36 -4.52
C ASP A 194 1.96 11.85 -4.19
N ASP A 195 2.75 11.01 -3.52
CA ASP A 195 4.13 11.32 -3.10
C ASP A 195 5.06 11.56 -4.30
N VAL A 196 4.76 10.96 -5.45
CA VAL A 196 5.56 11.14 -6.67
C VAL A 196 4.97 12.15 -7.65
N ALA A 197 3.75 12.64 -7.47
CA ALA A 197 3.10 13.49 -8.46
C ALA A 197 3.87 14.80 -8.75
N GLY A 198 4.60 15.34 -7.77
CA GLY A 198 5.29 16.64 -7.83
C GLY A 198 6.71 16.65 -8.41
N GLY A 199 7.14 15.59 -9.10
CA GLY A 199 8.51 15.50 -9.64
C GLY A 199 8.79 16.47 -10.79
N ARG A 200 9.95 17.14 -10.76
CA ARG A 200 10.39 18.11 -11.78
C ARG A 200 11.91 18.16 -11.95
N TRP A 201 12.36 18.70 -13.08
CA TRP A 201 13.77 18.97 -13.33
C TRP A 201 14.11 20.43 -13.03
N GLU A 202 15.24 20.66 -12.37
CA GLU A 202 15.84 21.96 -12.09
C GLU A 202 17.22 22.06 -12.74
N HIS A 203 17.45 23.18 -13.44
CA HIS A 203 18.70 23.45 -14.17
C HIS A 203 19.18 22.31 -15.10
N GLY A 204 18.25 21.48 -15.58
CA GLY A 204 18.50 20.36 -16.49
C GLY A 204 19.25 19.16 -15.92
N LYS A 205 19.82 19.26 -14.71
CA LYS A 205 20.68 18.21 -14.11
C LYS A 205 20.26 17.79 -12.70
N LYS A 206 19.45 18.61 -12.01
CA LYS A 206 18.90 18.28 -10.69
C LYS A 206 17.47 17.83 -10.86
N PHE A 207 17.10 16.74 -10.20
CA PHE A 207 15.73 16.28 -10.14
C PHE A 207 15.19 16.54 -8.74
N VAL A 208 14.03 17.17 -8.68
CA VAL A 208 13.36 17.52 -7.42
C VAL A 208 12.05 16.77 -7.33
N LEU A 209 11.84 16.07 -6.22
CA LEU A 209 10.58 15.45 -5.87
C LEU A 209 9.94 16.24 -4.73
N GLY A 210 8.92 17.02 -5.06
CA GLY A 210 8.10 17.70 -4.05
C GLY A 210 7.07 16.75 -3.48
N SER A 211 7.20 16.38 -2.21
CA SER A 211 6.08 15.79 -1.47
C SER A 211 5.22 16.97 -1.00
N GLY A 212 3.97 17.06 -1.48
CA GLY A 212 3.18 18.31 -1.44
C GLY A 212 3.09 19.06 -0.12
N TRP A 213 3.37 18.42 1.03
CA TRP A 213 3.26 18.99 2.37
C TRP A 213 4.58 19.07 3.17
N HIS A 214 5.63 18.32 2.81
CA HIS A 214 6.72 18.02 3.76
C HIS A 214 8.11 17.85 3.11
N HIS A 215 8.64 18.90 2.49
CA HIS A 215 10.00 18.99 1.91
C HIS A 215 10.12 18.54 0.44
N ASP A 216 11.00 19.26 -0.27
CA ASP A 216 11.52 18.90 -1.58
C ASP A 216 12.76 18.00 -1.37
N TRP A 217 12.76 16.80 -1.95
CA TRP A 217 13.96 15.98 -2.04
C TRP A 217 14.66 16.21 -3.36
N ILE A 218 15.98 16.32 -3.32
CA ILE A 218 16.79 16.66 -4.48
C ILE A 218 17.74 15.51 -4.78
N ALA A 219 17.72 15.03 -6.02
CA ALA A 219 18.75 14.17 -6.59
C ALA A 219 19.57 14.98 -7.60
N ASP A 220 20.87 15.13 -7.33
CA ASP A 220 21.81 15.74 -8.26
C ASP A 220 22.38 14.66 -9.19
N PHE A 221 22.16 14.82 -10.50
CA PHE A 221 22.66 13.90 -11.53
C PHE A 221 23.78 14.51 -12.37
N SER A 222 24.38 15.63 -11.92
CA SER A 222 25.35 16.38 -12.71
C SER A 222 26.53 15.53 -13.21
N GLU A 223 27.02 14.61 -12.39
CA GLU A 223 28.13 13.70 -12.73
C GLU A 223 27.79 12.67 -13.84
N TYR A 224 26.52 12.46 -14.14
CA TYR A 224 26.03 11.40 -15.03
C TYR A 224 25.41 11.92 -16.32
N MET A 225 25.23 13.24 -16.45
CA MET A 225 24.44 13.87 -17.51
C MET A 225 25.25 14.70 -18.51
N ASP A 226 26.58 14.63 -18.44
CA ASP A 226 27.47 15.23 -19.44
C ASP A 226 27.44 14.41 -20.75
#